data_AF-A0A4P7Z699-F1
#
_entry.id   AF-A0A4P7Z699-F1
#
_cell.length_a   1.000
_cell.length_b   1.000
_cell.length_c   1.000
_cell.angle_alpha   90.00
_cell.angle_beta   90.00
_cell.angle_gamma   90.00
#
_symmetry.space_group_name_H-M   'P 1'
#
loop_
_entity.id
_entity.type
_entity.pdbx_description
1 polymer ?
#
loop_
_entity_poly.entity_id
_entity_poly.type
_entity_poly.pdbx_seq_one_letter_code
_entity_poly.pdbx_strand_id
1 'polypeptide(L)'
;MSDSPAQSPSGLPIGHGLAAALLGGILLVWAGLMGLSLQRAALPDATDGLMLAVFSPGTSDAEAMTAMVRAGGEPVRSTWLGFAWVARGVEPGFVGRLKAEGALAAFGELPVGPTLGGCTATPVDTAKIAATRLQ
;
A
#
# COMPACT_ATOMS: atom_id res chain seq x y z
N MET A 1 -28.49 -16.50 -62.04
CA MET A 1 -28.13 -15.24 -61.36
C MET A 1 -28.08 -15.56 -59.88
N SER A 2 -26.97 -16.16 -59.46
CA SER A 2 -26.78 -16.70 -58.10
C SER A 2 -25.31 -16.53 -57.75
N ASP A 3 -24.97 -15.43 -57.09
CA ASP A 3 -23.66 -15.25 -56.46
C ASP A 3 -23.89 -14.72 -55.05
N SER A 4 -23.54 -15.54 -54.07
CA SER A 4 -23.39 -15.23 -52.65
C SER A 4 -22.24 -16.10 -52.12
N PRO A 5 -21.53 -15.68 -51.07
CA PRO A 5 -20.63 -14.53 -50.98
C PRO A 5 -19.17 -15.01 -50.85
N ALA A 6 -18.20 -14.22 -51.30
CA ALA A 6 -16.80 -14.44 -50.99
C ALA A 6 -16.56 -14.19 -49.49
N GLN A 7 -16.49 -15.26 -48.70
CA GLN A 7 -16.06 -15.21 -47.31
C GLN A 7 -14.58 -14.81 -47.26
N SER A 8 -14.29 -13.65 -46.66
CA SER A 8 -12.92 -13.22 -46.38
C SER A 8 -12.32 -14.10 -45.28
N PRO A 9 -11.04 -14.51 -45.39
CA PRO A 9 -10.42 -15.40 -44.42
C PRO A 9 -10.28 -14.68 -43.08
N SER A 10 -11.00 -15.16 -42.06
CA SER A 10 -10.77 -14.81 -40.67
C SER A 10 -9.42 -15.40 -40.24
N GLY A 11 -8.35 -14.64 -40.44
CA GLY A 11 -7.02 -14.98 -39.93
C GLY A 11 -7.08 -15.09 -38.40
N LEU A 12 -6.70 -16.25 -37.87
CA LEU A 12 -6.58 -16.45 -36.43
C LEU A 12 -5.52 -15.49 -35.82
N PRO A 13 -5.71 -15.04 -34.57
CA PRO A 13 -5.25 -13.76 -34.03
C PRO A 13 -3.84 -13.82 -33.40
N ILE A 14 -2.83 -14.20 -34.19
CA ILE A 14 -1.46 -14.45 -33.70
C ILE A 14 -0.82 -13.19 -33.05
N GLY A 15 -1.12 -11.99 -33.57
CA GLY A 15 -0.58 -10.73 -33.03
C GLY A 15 -1.09 -10.35 -31.64
N HIS A 16 -2.36 -10.64 -31.34
CA HIS A 16 -2.95 -10.31 -30.03
C HIS A 16 -2.47 -11.27 -28.94
N GLY A 17 -2.24 -12.54 -29.28
CA GLY A 17 -1.70 -13.53 -28.33
C GLY A 17 -0.29 -13.20 -27.87
N LEU A 18 0.60 -12.83 -28.80
CA LEU A 18 1.97 -12.42 -28.45
C LEU A 18 1.99 -11.12 -27.63
N ALA A 19 1.17 -10.13 -28.01
CA ALA A 19 1.06 -8.88 -27.26
C ALA A 19 0.53 -9.10 -25.83
N ALA A 20 -0.49 -9.94 -25.66
CA ALA A 20 -1.03 -10.30 -24.35
C ALA A 20 0.00 -11.05 -23.50
N ALA A 21 0.75 -11.98 -24.09
CA ALA A 21 1.81 -12.71 -23.41
C ALA A 21 2.96 -11.78 -22.97
N LEU A 22 3.37 -10.85 -23.83
CA LEU A 22 4.40 -9.87 -23.49
C LEU A 22 3.93 -8.94 -22.38
N LEU A 23 2.71 -8.39 -22.47
CA LEU A 23 2.12 -7.57 -21.42
C LEU A 23 2.05 -8.33 -20.10
N GLY A 24 1.56 -9.58 -20.12
CA GLY A 24 1.52 -10.44 -18.95
C GLY A 24 2.90 -10.67 -18.34
N GLY A 25 3.90 -10.95 -19.17
CA GLY A 25 5.29 -11.10 -18.74
C GLY A 25 5.85 -9.83 -18.09
N ILE A 26 5.61 -8.67 -18.70
CA ILE A 26 6.03 -7.36 -18.15
C ILE A 26 5.35 -7.11 -16.81
N LEU A 27 4.03 -7.32 -16.71
CA LEU A 27 3.29 -7.13 -15.47
C LEU A 27 3.76 -8.07 -14.36
N LEU A 28 4.07 -9.32 -14.69
CA LEU A 28 4.61 -10.29 -13.73
C LEU A 28 6.00 -9.89 -13.22
N VAL A 29 6.91 -9.51 -14.12
CA VAL A 29 8.24 -9.05 -13.74
C VAL A 29 8.13 -7.77 -12.89
N TRP A 30 7.32 -6.82 -13.33
CA TRP A 30 7.09 -5.58 -12.60
C TRP A 30 6.50 -5.82 -11.22
N ALA A 31 5.47 -6.66 -11.10
CA ALA A 31 4.86 -7.01 -9.83
C ALA A 31 5.83 -7.74 -8.90
N GLY A 32 6.66 -8.64 -9.44
CA GLY A 32 7.71 -9.32 -8.70
C GLY A 32 8.76 -8.35 -8.14
N LEU A 33 9.22 -7.41 -8.97
CA LEU A 33 10.16 -6.36 -8.55
C LEU A 33 9.54 -5.43 -7.49
N MET A 34 8.28 -5.03 -7.67
CA MET A 34 7.57 -4.21 -6.68
C MET A 34 7.35 -4.96 -5.36
N GLY A 35 6.95 -6.23 -5.42
CA GLY A 35 6.81 -7.07 -4.23
C GLY A 35 8.12 -7.19 -3.45
N LEU A 36 9.23 -7.45 -4.15
CA LEU A 36 10.56 -7.49 -3.53
C LEU A 36 10.96 -6.13 -2.94
N SER A 37 10.70 -5.04 -3.66
CA SER A 37 10.98 -3.68 -3.18
C SER A 37 10.21 -3.37 -1.90
N LEU A 38 8.91 -3.71 -1.84
CA LEU A 38 8.09 -3.53 -0.64
C LEU A 38 8.57 -4.40 0.51
N GLN A 39 8.92 -5.67 0.25
CA GLN A 39 9.45 -6.56 1.28
C GLN A 39 10.74 -6.02 1.90
N ARG A 40 11.61 -5.41 1.10
CA ARG A 40 12.86 -4.79 1.58
C ARG A 40 12.64 -3.46 2.30
N ALA A 41 11.56 -2.74 1.98
CA ALA A 41 11.20 -1.48 2.64
C ALA A 41 10.46 -1.68 3.96
N ALA A 42 9.94 -2.89 4.22
CA ALA A 42 9.25 -3.21 5.45
C ALA A 42 10.19 -3.09 6.65
N LEU A 43 9.71 -2.45 7.72
CA LEU A 43 10.45 -2.28 8.95
C LEU A 43 10.68 -3.64 9.63
N PRO A 44 11.88 -3.85 10.22
CA PRO A 44 12.15 -4.99 11.09
C PRO A 44 11.21 -5.01 12.30
N ASP A 45 10.92 -6.20 12.81
CA ASP A 45 9.96 -6.39 13.90
C ASP A 45 10.37 -5.70 15.21
N ALA A 46 11.67 -5.51 15.42
CA ALA A 46 12.24 -4.83 16.59
C ALA A 46 11.99 -3.32 16.60
N THR A 47 11.52 -2.73 15.49
CA THR A 47 11.40 -1.28 15.33
C THR A 47 10.23 -0.69 16.13
N ASP A 48 10.44 0.51 16.65
CA ASP A 48 9.45 1.39 17.29
C ASP A 48 9.42 2.77 16.61
N GLY A 49 8.58 3.67 17.11
CA GLY A 49 8.44 5.03 16.59
C GLY A 49 7.21 5.23 15.69
N LEU A 50 7.27 6.28 14.86
CA LEU A 50 6.19 6.66 13.94
C LEU A 50 6.32 5.91 12.62
N MET A 51 5.27 5.24 12.18
CA MET A 51 5.31 4.35 11.02
C MET A 51 3.96 4.26 10.31
N LEU A 52 4.00 3.79 9.07
CA LEU A 52 2.83 3.44 8.31
C LEU A 52 2.54 1.94 8.48
N ALA A 53 1.46 1.62 9.18
CA ALA A 53 0.90 0.29 9.33
C ALA A 53 -0.03 -0.03 8.17
N VAL A 54 0.14 -1.19 7.55
CA VAL A 54 -0.70 -1.67 6.44
C VAL A 54 -1.46 -2.91 6.89
N PHE A 55 -2.78 -2.85 6.76
CA PHE A 55 -3.71 -3.93 7.08
C PHE A 55 -4.26 -4.56 5.79
N SER A 56 -4.97 -5.67 5.93
CA SER A 56 -5.66 -6.29 4.82
C SER A 56 -6.70 -5.34 4.22
N PRO A 57 -6.81 -5.23 2.88
CA PRO A 57 -7.90 -4.50 2.26
C PRO A 57 -9.26 -5.01 2.76
N GLY A 58 -10.13 -4.10 3.19
CA GLY A 58 -11.44 -4.42 3.78
C GLY A 58 -11.45 -4.52 5.31
N THR A 59 -10.30 -4.46 5.99
CA THR A 59 -10.26 -4.25 7.45
C THR A 59 -10.93 -2.93 7.80
N SER A 60 -11.85 -2.95 8.77
CA SER A 60 -12.53 -1.72 9.20
C SER A 60 -11.61 -0.81 10.02
N ASP A 61 -11.88 0.50 10.01
CA ASP A 61 -11.12 1.47 10.79
C ASP A 61 -11.09 1.12 12.29
N ALA A 62 -12.22 0.67 12.84
CA ALA A 62 -12.31 0.27 14.23
C ALA A 62 -11.42 -0.95 14.55
N GLU A 63 -11.35 -1.93 13.65
CA GLU A 63 -10.48 -3.10 13.81
C GLU A 63 -9.01 -2.71 13.73
N ALA A 64 -8.63 -1.88 12.75
CA ALA A 64 -7.26 -1.39 12.61
C ALA A 64 -6.81 -0.58 13.83
N MET A 65 -7.66 0.33 14.33
CA MET A 65 -7.42 1.09 15.56
C MET A 65 -7.30 0.18 16.78
N THR A 66 -8.18 -0.81 16.91
CA THR A 66 -8.13 -1.77 18.02
C THR A 66 -6.85 -2.58 17.98
N ALA A 67 -6.42 -3.04 16.81
CA ALA A 67 -5.17 -3.77 16.62
C ALA A 67 -3.95 -2.92 17.01
N MET A 68 -3.90 -1.65 16.60
CA MET A 68 -2.84 -0.71 16.99
C MET A 68 -2.77 -0.53 18.50
N VAL A 69 -3.90 -0.34 19.16
CA VAL A 69 -3.97 -0.17 20.63
C VAL A 69 -3.56 -1.45 21.35
N ARG A 70 -4.01 -2.63 20.89
CA ARG A 70 -3.63 -3.93 21.48
C ARG A 70 -2.13 -4.22 21.33
N ALA A 71 -1.53 -3.78 20.23
CA ALA A 71 -0.09 -3.88 20.02
C ALA A 71 0.72 -2.92 20.92
N GLY A 72 0.05 -2.07 21.72
CA GLY A 72 0.68 -1.08 22.60
C GLY A 72 1.07 0.20 21.88
N GLY A 73 0.39 0.54 20.78
CA GLY A 73 0.64 1.77 20.03
C GLY A 73 -0.56 2.72 20.01
N GLU A 74 -0.32 3.89 19.45
CA GLU A 74 -1.30 4.96 19.29
C GLU A 74 -1.66 5.12 17.81
N PRO A 75 -2.94 5.00 17.42
CA PRO A 75 -3.39 5.36 16.09
C PRO A 75 -3.31 6.89 15.91
N VAL A 76 -2.50 7.36 14.96
CA VAL A 76 -2.25 8.80 14.75
C VAL A 76 -3.18 9.38 13.70
N ARG A 77 -3.28 8.75 12.52
CA ARG A 77 -4.16 9.19 11.43
C ARG A 77 -4.41 8.08 10.40
N SER A 78 -5.56 8.12 9.76
CA SER A 78 -5.84 7.32 8.56
C SER A 78 -5.15 7.92 7.33
N THR A 79 -4.97 7.08 6.31
CA THR A 79 -4.52 7.51 4.99
C THR A 79 -5.65 7.39 3.97
N TRP A 80 -5.47 8.00 2.80
CA TRP A 80 -6.42 7.88 1.69
C TRP A 80 -6.60 6.45 1.15
N LEU A 81 -5.69 5.53 1.50
CA LEU A 81 -5.73 4.13 1.05
C LEU A 81 -6.77 3.29 1.81
N GLY A 82 -7.33 3.75 2.93
CA GLY A 82 -8.37 3.05 3.71
C GLY A 82 -7.87 1.81 4.48
N PHE A 83 -6.86 1.10 3.97
CA PHE A 83 -6.22 -0.05 4.62
C PHE A 83 -4.84 0.27 5.20
N ALA A 84 -4.44 1.55 5.20
CA ALA A 84 -3.16 1.98 5.75
C ALA A 84 -3.33 3.13 6.74
N TRP A 85 -2.62 3.05 7.86
CA TRP A 85 -2.75 3.91 9.01
C TRP A 85 -1.39 4.34 9.53
N VAL A 86 -1.25 5.59 9.97
CA VAL A 86 -0.07 6.03 10.69
C VAL A 86 -0.25 5.66 12.16
N ALA A 87 0.71 4.90 12.69
CA ALA A 87 0.75 4.44 14.07
C ALA A 87 2.03 4.92 14.74
N ARG A 88 1.98 5.12 16.06
CA ARG A 88 3.16 5.37 16.88
C ARG A 88 3.27 4.30 17.96
N GLY A 89 4.40 3.60 18.01
CA GLY A 89 4.76 2.76 19.15
C GLY A 89 5.92 3.39 19.92
N VAL A 90 5.88 3.34 21.24
CA VAL A 90 6.98 3.85 22.10
C VAL A 90 7.88 2.72 22.55
N GLU A 91 7.32 1.53 22.78
CA GLU A 91 8.08 0.38 23.26
C GLU A 91 8.76 -0.37 22.11
N PRO A 92 10.04 -0.77 22.29
CA PRO A 92 10.77 -1.59 21.34
C PRO A 92 9.98 -2.83 20.92
N GLY A 93 10.11 -3.23 19.66
CA GLY A 93 9.39 -4.39 19.12
C GLY A 93 7.93 -4.13 18.76
N PHE A 94 7.51 -2.86 18.65
CA PHE A 94 6.14 -2.50 18.30
C PHE A 94 5.72 -3.08 16.95
N VAL A 95 6.57 -3.03 15.92
CA VAL A 95 6.25 -3.61 14.60
C VAL A 95 5.90 -5.10 14.70
N GLY A 96 6.65 -5.88 15.47
CA GLY A 96 6.38 -7.30 15.66
C GLY A 96 5.03 -7.56 16.32
N ARG A 97 4.69 -6.81 17.38
CA ARG A 97 3.38 -6.91 18.05
C ARG A 97 2.25 -6.48 17.12
N LEU A 98 2.46 -5.42 16.35
CA LEU A 98 1.48 -4.91 15.40
C LEU A 98 1.17 -5.92 14.29
N LYS A 99 2.20 -6.61 13.79
CA LYS A 99 2.02 -7.73 12.84
C LYS A 99 1.28 -8.90 13.48
N ALA A 100 1.55 -9.22 14.74
CA ALA A 100 0.83 -10.26 15.48
C ALA A 100 -0.67 -9.93 15.67
N GLU A 101 -1.02 -8.65 15.77
CA GLU A 101 -2.41 -8.16 15.84
C GLU A 101 -3.07 -8.02 14.45
N GLY A 102 -2.40 -8.42 13.36
CA GLY A 102 -3.00 -8.52 12.02
C GLY A 102 -2.56 -7.47 11.02
N ALA A 103 -1.55 -6.64 11.32
CA ALA A 103 -0.91 -5.83 10.28
C ALA A 103 -0.08 -6.71 9.33
N LEU A 104 -0.21 -6.48 8.03
CA LEU A 104 0.56 -7.20 7.00
C LEU A 104 2.00 -6.70 6.93
N ALA A 105 2.19 -5.38 7.10
CA ALA A 105 3.49 -4.75 7.04
C ALA A 105 3.49 -3.43 7.81
N ALA A 106 4.68 -2.98 8.19
CA ALA A 106 4.93 -1.64 8.67
C ALA A 106 6.06 -1.03 7.85
N PHE A 107 5.94 0.25 7.50
CA PHE A 107 6.94 0.99 6.75
C PHE A 107 7.32 2.25 7.53
N GLY A 108 8.50 2.83 7.28
CA GLY A 108 8.81 4.16 7.81
C GLY A 108 7.72 5.18 7.44
N GLU A 109 7.65 6.31 8.14
CA GLU A 109 6.70 7.37 7.76
C GLU A 109 7.00 7.84 6.34
N LEU A 110 6.25 7.29 5.38
CA LEU A 110 6.23 7.73 4.01
C LEU A 110 5.33 8.97 3.94
N PRO A 111 5.62 9.94 3.08
CA PRO A 111 4.68 11.00 2.72
C PRO A 111 3.55 10.40 1.85
N VAL A 112 2.85 9.39 2.36
CA VAL A 112 1.56 8.96 1.82
C VAL A 112 0.64 10.17 2.00
N GLY A 113 0.28 10.77 0.86
CA GLY A 113 -0.19 12.15 0.75
C GLY A 113 -1.35 12.53 1.68
N PRO A 114 -1.67 13.83 1.76
CA PRO A 114 -2.65 14.37 2.69
C PRO A 114 -3.93 13.55 2.65
N THR A 115 -4.53 13.31 3.82
CA THR A 115 -5.89 12.78 3.90
C THR A 115 -6.75 13.67 2.99
N LEU A 116 -7.32 13.08 1.92
CA LEU A 116 -8.20 13.77 0.99
C LEU A 116 -9.51 14.09 1.71
N GLY A 117 -9.47 15.07 2.61
CA GLY A 117 -10.61 15.61 3.31
C GLY A 117 -11.39 16.49 2.34
N GLY A 118 -12.24 15.88 1.51
CA GLY A 118 -13.41 16.42 0.80
C GLY A 118 -13.30 17.74 0.04
N CYS A 119 -12.80 18.82 0.65
CA CYS A 119 -12.71 20.17 0.08
C CYS A 119 -11.49 20.99 0.54
N THR A 120 -10.60 20.49 1.41
CA THR A 120 -9.38 21.20 1.81
C THR A 120 -8.20 20.24 1.94
N ALA A 121 -7.20 20.38 1.07
CA ALA A 121 -5.90 19.74 1.26
C ALA A 121 -5.02 20.67 2.10
N THR A 122 -4.87 20.40 3.40
CA THR A 122 -3.84 21.05 4.21
C THR A 122 -2.55 20.24 4.06
N PRO A 123 -1.45 20.85 3.55
CA PRO A 123 -0.16 20.19 3.56
C PRO A 123 0.27 19.96 5.00
N VAL A 124 0.94 18.83 5.24
CA VAL A 124 1.65 18.58 6.50
C VAL A 124 2.78 19.60 6.59
N ASP A 125 2.71 20.51 7.57
CA ASP A 125 3.76 21.48 7.84
C ASP A 125 5.00 20.76 8.37
N THR A 126 5.87 20.37 7.44
CA THR A 126 7.13 19.67 7.70
C THR A 126 8.12 20.56 8.44
N ALA A 127 8.00 21.88 8.34
CA ALA A 127 8.84 22.82 9.08
C ALA A 127 8.53 22.79 10.59
N LYS A 128 7.26 22.64 10.95
CA LYS A 128 6.84 22.48 12.35
C LYS A 128 7.29 21.16 12.96
N ILE A 129 7.33 20.08 12.18
CA ILE A 129 7.79 18.76 12.66
C ILE A 129 9.32 18.75 12.88
N ALA A 130 10.09 19.42 12.01
CA ALA A 130 11.53 19.57 12.17
C ALA A 130 11.91 20.38 13.42
N ALA A 131 11.12 21.40 13.76
CA ALA A 131 11.37 22.26 14.92
C ALA A 131 11.17 21.56 16.27
N THR A 132 10.30 20.55 16.36
CA THR A 132 10.02 19.82 17.62
C THR A 132 11.08 18.78 17.95
N ARG A 133 12.03 18.49 17.04
CA ARG A 133 13.07 17.47 17.23
C ARG A 133 14.39 18.01 17.81
N LEU A 134 14.42 19.27 18.24
CA LEU A 134 15.63 19.97 18.71
C LEU A 134 15.55 20.50 20.16
N GLN A 135 14.69 19.93 21.00
CA GLN A 135 14.71 20.14 22.46
C GLN A 135 14.78 18.81 23.18
#